data_AF-A0A2M7L856-F1
#
_entry.id   AF-A0A2M7L856-F1
#
_cell.length_a   1.000
_cell.length_b   1.000
_cell.length_c   1.000
_cell.angle_alpha   90.00
_cell.angle_beta   90.00
_cell.angle_gamma   90.00
#
_symmetry.space_group_name_H-M   'P 1'
#
loop_
_entity.id
_entity.type
_entity.pdbx_description
1 polymer ?
#
loop_
_entity_poly.entity_id
_entity_poly.type
_entity_poly.pdbx_seq_one_letter_code
_entity_poly.pdbx_strand_id
1 'polypeptide(L)' 'MHVKLFSILGLIALAVIFIVQNTDVVALRVLFWEIDMSRSLMFLFLLLIGMVAGWFLRAHMLHQSDHDARTDDRR' A
#
# COMPACT_ATOMS: atom_id res chain seq x y z
N MET A 1 3.56 -19.94 -18.83
CA MET A 1 2.57 -19.06 -18.16
C MET A 1 2.19 -19.54 -16.74
N HIS A 2 2.43 -20.81 -16.36
CA HIS A 2 2.11 -21.33 -15.02
C HIS A 2 3.05 -20.87 -13.90
N VAL A 3 4.30 -20.52 -14.22
CA VAL A 3 5.29 -20.07 -13.21
C VAL A 3 4.83 -18.80 -12.50
N LYS A 4 4.21 -17.84 -13.22
CA LYS A 4 3.59 -16.65 -12.63
C LYS A 4 2.45 -17.01 -11.67
N LEU A 5 1.67 -18.05 -11.98
CA LEU A 5 0.55 -18.47 -11.14
C LEU A 5 1.03 -19.17 -9.87
N PHE A 6 2.01 -20.08 -9.98
CA PHE A 6 2.64 -20.73 -8.82
C PHE A 6 3.37 -19.74 -7.92
N SER A 7 4.04 -18.73 -8.50
CA SER A 7 4.70 -17.69 -7.71
C SER A 7 3.71 -16.78 -6.99
N ILE A 8 2.59 -16.41 -7.62
CA ILE A 8 1.50 -15.68 -6.95
C ILE A 8 0.90 -16.52 -5.82
N LEU A 9 0.63 -17.81 -6.05
CA LEU A 9 0.05 -18.69 -5.05
C LEU A 9 1.00 -18.90 -3.86
N GLY A 10 2.29 -19.04 -4.11
CA GLY A 10 3.32 -19.10 -3.08
C GLY A 10 3.43 -17.81 -2.27
N LEU A 11 3.33 -16.65 -2.93
CA LEU A 11 3.34 -15.35 -2.27
C LEU A 11 2.13 -15.17 -1.34
N ILE A 12 0.95 -15.60 -1.79
CA ILE A 12 -0.28 -15.56 -0.99
C ILE A 12 -0.16 -16.47 0.24
N ALA A 13 0.32 -17.71 0.05
CA ALA A 13 0.52 -18.64 1.17
C ALA A 13 1.53 -18.09 2.21
N LEU A 14 2.63 -17.51 1.73
CA LEU A 14 3.63 -16.88 2.60
C LEU A 14 3.06 -15.68 3.35
N ALA A 15 2.26 -14.84 2.69
CA ALA A 15 1.59 -13.70 3.33
C ALA A 15 0.60 -14.15 4.42
N VAL A 16 -0.18 -15.21 4.17
CA VAL A 16 -1.11 -15.77 5.17
C VAL A 16 -0.34 -16.31 6.38
N ILE A 17 0.73 -17.07 6.16
CA ILE A 17 1.59 -17.59 7.24
C ILE A 17 2.20 -16.44 8.05
N PHE A 18 2.72 -15.42 7.36
CA PHE A 18 3.29 -14.23 7.99
C PHE A 18 2.25 -13.50 8.86
N ILE A 19 1.02 -13.33 8.38
CA ILE A 19 -0.07 -12.72 9.15
C ILE A 19 -0.39 -13.57 10.39
N VAL A 20 -0.64 -14.88 10.21
CA VAL A 20 -1.01 -15.79 11.31
C VAL A 20 0.09 -15.82 12.37
N GLN A 21 1.36 -15.94 11.97
CA GLN A 21 2.49 -15.95 12.91
C GLN A 21 2.69 -14.61 13.64
N ASN A 22 2.39 -13.49 12.99
CA ASN A 22 2.53 -12.16 13.57
C ASN A 22 1.18 -11.63 14.09
N THR A 23 0.28 -12.53 14.50
CA THR A 23 -1.01 -12.21 15.17
C THR A 23 -0.78 -11.92 16.64
N ASP A 24 0.09 -10.96 16.92
CA ASP A 24 0.31 -10.44 18.26
C ASP A 24 -0.63 -9.24 18.42
N VAL A 25 -1.65 -9.36 19.27
CA VAL A 25 -2.68 -8.31 19.42
C VAL A 25 -2.05 -7.09 20.08
N VAL A 26 -2.25 -5.92 19.48
CA VAL A 26 -1.87 -4.63 20.07
C VAL A 26 -3.09 -3.74 20.11
N ALA A 27 -3.30 -3.17 21.29
CA ALA A 27 -4.26 -2.10 21.51
C ALA A 27 -3.74 -0.82 20.85
N LEU A 28 -4.39 -0.40 19.76
CA LEU A 28 -4.21 0.90 19.16
C LEU A 28 -5.16 1.88 19.82
N ARG A 29 -4.60 2.85 20.54
CA ARG A 29 -5.38 3.92 21.16
C ARG A 29 -5.24 5.20 20.36
N VAL A 30 -6.27 5.50 19.55
CA VAL A 30 -6.36 6.71 18.73
C VAL A 30 -7.25 7.72 19.42
N LEU A 31 -6.64 8.70 20.09
CA LEU A 31 -7.30 9.83 20.80
C LEU A 31 -8.36 9.41 21.84
N PHE A 32 -9.54 8.94 21.40
CA PHE A 32 -10.66 8.43 22.21
C PHE A 32 -11.13 7.01 21.83
N TRP A 33 -10.56 6.39 20.79
CA TRP A 33 -10.92 5.06 20.32
C TRP A 33 -9.82 4.06 20.61
N GLU A 34 -10.21 2.91 21.14
CA GLU A 34 -9.34 1.76 21.36
C GLU A 34 -9.75 0.66 20.37
N ILE A 35 -8.80 0.26 19.54
CA ILE A 35 -8.99 -0.77 18.52
C ILE A 35 -7.97 -1.85 18.79
N ASP A 36 -8.44 -3.03 19.18
CA ASP A 36 -7.60 -4.21 19.34
C ASP A 36 -7.46 -4.92 18.00
N MET A 37 -6.26 -4.87 17.43
CA MET A 37 -5.93 -5.60 16.20
C MET A 37 -4.54 -6.20 16.26
N SER A 38 -4.32 -7.21 15.42
CA SER A 38 -2.99 -7.76 15.21
C SER A 38 -2.01 -6.67 14.76
N ARG A 39 -0.84 -6.60 15.40
CA ARG A 39 0.27 -5.67 15.12
C ARG A 39 0.70 -5.73 13.65
N SER A 40 0.67 -6.92 13.04
CA SER A 40 1.01 -7.09 11.61
C SER A 40 -0.05 -6.51 10.68
N LEU A 41 -1.34 -6.62 11.02
CA LEU A 41 -2.42 -6.00 10.26
C LEU A 41 -2.30 -4.48 10.26
N MET A 42 -1.93 -3.88 11.40
CA MET A 42 -1.69 -2.44 11.51
C MET A 42 -0.62 -1.97 10.52
N PHE A 43 0.54 -2.63 10.50
CA PHE A 43 1.62 -2.27 9.57
C PHE A 43 1.23 -2.50 8.11
N LEU A 44 0.46 -3.56 7.82
CA LEU A 44 -0.05 -3.84 6.48
C LEU A 44 -0.98 -2.73 5.98
N PHE A 45 -1.96 -2.32 6.80
CA PHE A 45 -2.87 -1.22 6.46
C PHE A 45 -2.13 0.11 6.31
N LEU A 46 -1.18 0.41 7.19
CA LEU A 46 -0.37 1.63 7.10
C LEU A 46 0.41 1.67 5.78
N LEU A 47 0.99 0.55 5.37
CA LEU A 47 1.71 0.43 4.11
C LEU A 47 0.78 0.54 2.90
N LEU A 48 -0.41 -0.08 2.93
CA LEU A 48 -1.43 0.05 1.89
C LEU A 48 -1.89 1.50 1.73
N ILE A 49 -2.19 2.19 2.84
CA ILE A 49 -2.61 3.59 2.82
C ILE A 49 -1.49 4.47 2.24
N GLY A 50 -0.25 4.26 2.68
CA GLY A 50 0.92 4.97 2.15
C GLY A 50 1.14 4.72 0.65
N MET A 51 0.96 3.48 0.20
CA MET A 51 1.08 3.11 -1.22
C MET A 51 -0.02 3.75 -2.08
N VAL A 52 -1.27 3.70 -1.62
CA VAL A 52 -2.41 4.35 -2.31
C VAL A 52 -2.23 5.87 -2.36
N ALA A 53 -1.82 6.48 -1.25
CA ALA A 53 -1.55 7.92 -1.18
C ALA A 53 -0.40 8.33 -2.12
N GLY A 54 0.69 7.55 -2.14
CA GLY A 54 1.81 7.78 -3.05
C GLY A 54 1.42 7.62 -4.53
N TRP A 55 0.59 6.63 -4.85
CA TRP A 55 0.04 6.47 -6.20
C TRP A 55 -0.83 7.66 -6.61
N PHE A 56 -1.71 8.12 -5.72
CA PHE A 56 -2.60 9.25 -5.96
C PHE A 56 -1.81 10.56 -6.15
N LEU A 57 -0.78 10.79 -5.33
CA LEU A 57 0.09 11.94 -5.46
C LEU A 57 0.86 11.93 -6.79
N ARG A 58 1.39 10.76 -7.18
CA ARG A 58 2.07 10.59 -8.47
C ARG A 58 1.13 10.80 -9.65
N ALA A 59 -0.11 10.32 -9.56
CA ALA A 59 -1.13 10.55 -10.58
C ALA A 59 -1.47 12.04 -10.74
N HIS A 60 -1.52 12.80 -9.65
CA HIS A 60 -1.76 14.25 -9.69
C HIS A 60 -0.55 15.04 -10.24
N MET A 61 0.67 14.66 -9.87
CA MET A 61 1.89 15.31 -10.39
C MET A 61 2.11 15.05 -11.87
N LEU A 62 1.79 13.85 -12.38
CA LEU A 62 1.93 13.51 -13.80
C LEU A 62 1.00 14.36 -14.69
N HIS A 63 -0.12 14.85 -14.15
CA HIS A 63 -1.07 15.70 -14.89
C HIS A 63 -0.54 17.13 -15.12
N GLN A 64 0.41 17.60 -14.31
CA GLN A 64 0.96 18.96 -14.45
C GLN A 64 2.08 19.02 -15.50
N SER A 65 2.76 17.90 -15.77
CA SER A 65 3.91 17.85 -16.69
C SER A 65 3.53 17.98 -18.17
N ASP A 66 2.27 17.72 -18.54
CA ASP A 66 1.81 17.82 -19.93
C ASP A 66 1.36 19.25 -20.32
N HIS A 67 1.08 20.12 -19.35
CA HIS A 67 0.66 21.49 -19.64
C HIS A 67 1.86 22.42 -19.95
N ASP A 68 3.00 22.19 -19.30
CA ASP A 68 4.18 23.05 -19.47
C ASP A 68 4.96 22.76 -20.77
N ALA A 69 4.91 21.53 -21.30
CA ALA A 69 5.63 21.13 -22.51
C ALA A 69 5.05 21.73 -23.81
N ARG A 70 3.76 22.14 -23.82
CA ARG A 70 3.14 22.76 -25.02
C ARG A 70 3.39 24.26 -25.14
N THR A 71 3.84 24.91 -24.07
CA THR A 71 4.13 26.34 -24.05
C THR A 71 5.56 26.69 -24.45
N ASP A 72 6.48 25.72 -24.39
CA ASP A 72 7.88 25.90 -24.80
C ASP A 72 8.08 25.75 -26.32
N ASP A 73 7.33 24.86 -26.98
CA ASP A 73 7.36 24.65 -28.45
C ASP A 73 6.79 25.83 -29.28
N ARG A 74 6.24 26.85 -28.60
CA ARG A 74 5.62 28.03 -29.24
C ARG A 74 6.45 29.32 -29.13
N ARG A 75 7.64 29.27 -28.54
CA ARG A 75 8.58 30.41 -28.45
C ARG A 75 9.79 30.17 -29.33
#